data_AF-A0A2J6MTC3-F1
#
_entry.id   AF-A0A2J6MTC3-F1
#
_cell.length_a   1.000
_cell.length_b   1.000
_cell.length_c   1.000
_cell.angle_alpha   90.00
_cell.angle_beta   90.00
_cell.angle_gamma   90.00
#
_symmetry.space_group_name_H-M   'P 1'
#
loop_
_entity.id
_entity.type
_entity.pdbx_description
1 polymer ?
#
loop_
_entity_poly.entity_id
_entity_poly.type
_entity_poly.pdbx_seq_one_letter_code
_entity_poly.pdbx_strand_id
1 'polypeptide(L)'
;MDSASSKPQVDRRQLQQIVAGLTEGIVLSDPDGTIAWANETALSIHGVETLADCGGNVAGYQERFTLKYRNNHPLQPEQYPLARVLGGEVFHDMIVEVTKPADDAFRRIHQIRSLVLTDASDEPQSLVLVIQDVTERFTAEERFEKTFNANPAPAVICRISDLRYVKVNQGFLEMTGYARDEIVGRPAYEFDVLEGAERRDQAIGYLNEGRTIPQMESVLHIADGGSKFVIVAGQPIEIGDENCMLFTFMDLEPRRKVEAALRQTEERFSKAFRLAPVPMTVSSLDDMLFLDVNDAFVSATGYEAEEVIARDPSASGLWADRAAFDHFRKTVESAGSIRNVDMKLRTKSGDTLDCLVSAETVTIHERCCLLCVLQDITERKRTESELIAAIETVMQDTSWFSRTVIEKLAEIRHPARADEPSAVLADLSPRELEVLSLICQGCDDAKIAETLHLSRNTVRNYVAAVYSKIGVNRRSAAIIWARDRGIERYSQADTLQRLRRKPRGPGQT
;
A
#
# COMPACT_ATOMS: atom_id res chain seq x y z
N MET A 1 -37.50 -91.45 13.92
CA MET A 1 -38.42 -90.41 14.43
C MET A 1 -37.77 -89.08 14.07
N ASP A 2 -38.20 -88.55 12.92
CA ASP A 2 -37.72 -87.32 12.33
C ASP A 2 -38.17 -86.10 13.14
N SER A 3 -37.21 -85.33 13.65
CA SER A 3 -37.46 -83.97 14.15
C SER A 3 -37.14 -82.98 13.04
N ALA A 4 -38.12 -82.72 12.18
CA ALA A 4 -38.04 -81.67 11.17
C ALA A 4 -37.94 -80.30 11.86
N SER A 5 -36.78 -79.66 11.71
CA SER A 5 -36.54 -78.25 12.03
C SER A 5 -37.41 -77.37 11.13
N SER A 6 -38.55 -76.92 11.65
CA SER A 6 -39.35 -75.85 11.05
C SER A 6 -38.55 -74.55 11.15
N LYS A 7 -38.06 -74.05 10.01
CA LYS A 7 -37.55 -72.67 9.90
C LYS A 7 -38.69 -71.71 10.25
N PRO A 8 -38.48 -70.68 11.09
CA PRO A 8 -39.51 -69.69 11.36
C PRO A 8 -39.92 -69.01 10.05
N GLN A 9 -41.22 -69.06 9.73
CA GLN A 9 -41.80 -68.41 8.56
C GLN A 9 -41.83 -66.90 8.83
N VAL A 10 -40.96 -66.15 8.17
CA VAL A 10 -40.88 -64.69 8.31
C VAL A 10 -42.22 -64.08 7.87
N ASP A 11 -42.87 -63.33 8.76
CA ASP A 11 -44.15 -62.69 8.49
C ASP A 11 -43.95 -61.41 7.63
N ARG A 12 -44.83 -61.18 6.65
CA ARG A 12 -44.83 -59.99 5.79
C ARG A 12 -44.86 -58.69 6.61
N ARG A 13 -45.54 -58.72 7.76
CA ARG A 13 -45.59 -57.58 8.70
C ARG A 13 -44.22 -57.28 9.32
N GLN A 14 -43.42 -58.30 9.64
CA GLN A 14 -42.08 -58.13 10.19
C GLN A 14 -41.13 -57.54 9.16
N LEU A 15 -41.20 -57.99 7.90
CA LEU A 15 -40.41 -57.42 6.81
C LEU A 15 -40.75 -55.94 6.56
N GLN A 16 -42.04 -55.58 6.60
CA GLN A 16 -42.46 -54.18 6.47
C GLN A 16 -41.95 -53.31 7.62
N GLN A 17 -41.93 -53.82 8.86
CA GLN A 17 -41.37 -53.09 10.00
C GLN A 17 -39.85 -52.91 9.89
N ILE A 18 -39.12 -53.91 9.38
CA ILE A 18 -37.69 -53.81 9.12
C ILE A 18 -37.43 -52.74 8.07
N VAL A 19 -38.15 -52.77 6.95
CA VAL A 19 -38.00 -51.82 5.86
C VAL A 19 -38.36 -50.38 6.27
N ALA A 20 -39.34 -50.20 7.15
CA ALA A 20 -39.70 -48.90 7.70
C ALA A 20 -38.60 -48.30 8.61
N GLY A 21 -37.75 -49.15 9.21
CA GLY A 21 -36.63 -48.71 10.05
C GLY A 21 -35.33 -48.47 9.28
N LEU A 22 -35.30 -48.66 7.97
CA LEU A 22 -34.09 -48.46 7.17
C LEU A 22 -33.82 -46.98 6.91
N THR A 23 -32.55 -46.60 7.01
CA THR A 23 -32.02 -45.30 6.57
C THR A 23 -31.94 -45.19 5.04
N GLU A 24 -32.11 -46.30 4.33
CA GLU A 24 -32.19 -46.36 2.88
C GLU A 24 -33.65 -46.19 2.41
N GLY A 25 -33.83 -45.40 1.37
CA GLY A 25 -35.08 -45.32 0.61
C GLY A 25 -35.24 -46.54 -0.28
N ILE A 26 -36.38 -47.21 -0.21
CA ILE A 26 -36.72 -48.32 -1.09
C ILE A 26 -37.89 -47.90 -1.97
N VAL A 27 -37.74 -48.06 -3.29
CA VAL A 27 -38.77 -47.85 -4.29
C VAL A 27 -38.98 -49.16 -5.05
N LEU A 28 -40.23 -49.62 -5.11
CA LEU A 28 -40.66 -50.79 -5.86
C LEU A 28 -41.44 -50.35 -7.09
N SER A 29 -41.10 -50.93 -8.22
CA SER A 29 -41.81 -50.75 -9.49
C SER A 29 -42.21 -52.10 -10.07
N ASP A 30 -43.38 -52.11 -10.72
CA ASP A 30 -43.84 -53.25 -11.50
C ASP A 30 -43.11 -53.30 -12.85
N PRO A 31 -43.03 -54.47 -13.52
CA PRO A 31 -42.38 -54.61 -14.83
C PRO A 31 -43.02 -53.79 -15.96
N ASP A 32 -44.18 -53.18 -15.73
CA ASP A 32 -44.82 -52.25 -16.67
C ASP A 32 -44.36 -50.78 -16.48
N GLY A 33 -43.49 -50.53 -15.51
CA GLY A 33 -42.95 -49.21 -15.17
C GLY A 33 -43.79 -48.41 -14.18
N THR A 34 -44.87 -48.98 -13.63
CA THR A 34 -45.64 -48.36 -12.54
C THR A 34 -44.81 -48.39 -11.25
N ILE A 35 -44.76 -47.28 -10.52
CA ILE A 35 -44.15 -47.24 -9.18
C ILE A 35 -45.20 -47.75 -8.20
N ALA A 36 -45.10 -49.03 -7.84
CA ALA A 36 -46.08 -49.72 -7.01
C ALA A 36 -46.02 -49.28 -5.54
N TRP A 37 -44.82 -48.95 -5.04
CA TRP A 37 -44.63 -48.65 -3.63
C TRP A 37 -43.30 -47.93 -3.33
N ALA A 38 -43.27 -47.13 -2.26
CA ALA A 38 -42.05 -46.56 -1.71
C ALA A 38 -42.16 -46.46 -0.18
N ASN A 39 -41.05 -46.66 0.55
CA ASN A 39 -41.03 -46.43 2.00
C ASN A 39 -40.99 -44.93 2.33
N GLU A 40 -41.27 -44.58 3.60
CA GLU A 40 -41.24 -43.19 4.07
C GLU A 40 -39.87 -42.52 3.84
N THR A 41 -38.78 -43.27 4.03
CA THR A 41 -37.41 -42.79 3.78
C THR A 41 -37.22 -42.39 2.32
N ALA A 42 -37.69 -43.19 1.35
CA ALA A 42 -37.61 -42.85 -0.07
C ALA A 42 -38.39 -41.57 -0.38
N LEU A 43 -39.62 -41.43 0.14
CA LEU A 43 -40.42 -40.22 -0.04
C LEU A 43 -39.70 -38.98 0.55
N SER A 44 -39.15 -39.11 1.75
CA SER A 44 -38.37 -38.05 2.42
C SER A 44 -37.11 -37.64 1.65
N ILE A 45 -36.35 -38.62 1.13
CA ILE A 45 -35.14 -38.39 0.32
C ILE A 45 -35.46 -37.66 -1.00
N HIS A 46 -36.66 -37.87 -1.55
CA HIS A 46 -37.18 -37.12 -2.70
C HIS A 46 -37.93 -35.84 -2.29
N GLY A 47 -38.04 -35.56 -1.00
CA GLY A 47 -38.74 -34.40 -0.44
C GLY A 47 -40.23 -34.35 -0.82
N VAL A 48 -40.88 -35.49 -0.91
CA VAL A 48 -42.31 -35.60 -1.23
C VAL A 48 -43.06 -36.31 -0.11
N GLU A 49 -44.38 -36.11 -0.04
CA GLU A 49 -45.20 -36.68 1.05
C GLU A 49 -45.91 -37.97 0.64
N THR A 50 -46.24 -38.14 -0.65
CA THR A 50 -47.00 -39.29 -1.14
C THR A 50 -46.34 -39.95 -2.35
N LEU A 51 -46.68 -41.22 -2.60
CA LEU A 51 -46.21 -41.95 -3.79
C LEU A 51 -46.64 -41.29 -5.11
N ALA A 52 -47.81 -40.65 -5.13
CA ALA A 52 -48.31 -39.95 -6.31
C ALA A 52 -47.42 -38.74 -6.67
N ASP A 53 -46.80 -38.12 -5.66
CA ASP A 53 -45.86 -37.02 -5.85
C ASP A 53 -44.51 -37.47 -6.43
N CYS A 54 -44.23 -38.77 -6.45
CA CYS A 54 -43.12 -39.34 -7.23
C CYS A 54 -43.44 -39.49 -8.73
N GLY A 55 -44.67 -39.23 -9.16
CA GLY A 55 -45.09 -39.32 -10.57
C GLY A 55 -45.78 -40.63 -10.97
N GLY A 56 -45.90 -41.59 -10.05
CA GLY A 56 -46.69 -42.82 -10.22
C GLY A 56 -46.14 -43.86 -11.20
N ASN A 57 -45.32 -43.47 -12.17
CA ASN A 57 -44.61 -44.37 -13.09
C ASN A 57 -43.27 -43.74 -13.52
N VAL A 58 -42.48 -44.47 -14.32
CA VAL A 58 -41.15 -43.99 -14.78
C VAL A 58 -41.23 -42.65 -15.52
N ALA A 59 -42.19 -42.45 -16.41
CA ALA A 59 -42.33 -41.21 -17.17
C ALA A 59 -42.71 -40.02 -16.28
N GLY A 60 -43.67 -40.20 -15.37
CA GLY A 60 -44.06 -39.18 -14.41
C GLY A 60 -42.93 -38.84 -13.44
N TYR A 61 -42.08 -39.81 -13.08
CA TYR A 61 -40.88 -39.55 -12.28
C TYR A 61 -39.89 -38.65 -13.04
N GLN A 62 -39.68 -38.88 -14.34
CA GLN A 62 -38.83 -38.05 -15.20
C GLN A 62 -39.36 -36.62 -15.35
N GLU A 63 -40.69 -36.42 -15.32
CA GLU A 63 -41.29 -35.08 -15.33
C GLU A 63 -41.09 -34.32 -14.01
N ARG A 64 -41.04 -35.04 -12.88
CA ARG A 64 -40.97 -34.44 -11.54
C ARG A 64 -39.55 -34.21 -11.04
N PHE A 65 -38.58 -34.98 -11.53
CA PHE A 65 -37.20 -34.90 -11.08
C PHE A 65 -36.23 -34.79 -12.26
N THR A 66 -35.31 -33.82 -12.15
CA THR A 66 -34.18 -33.71 -13.08
C THR A 66 -32.97 -34.37 -12.44
N LEU A 67 -32.36 -35.33 -13.13
CA LEU A 67 -31.18 -36.03 -12.66
C LEU A 67 -29.94 -35.64 -13.47
N LYS A 68 -28.81 -35.48 -12.77
CA LYS A 68 -27.48 -35.30 -13.40
C LYS A 68 -26.45 -36.19 -12.74
N TYR A 69 -25.45 -36.62 -13.50
CA TYR A 69 -24.24 -37.22 -12.95
C TYR A 69 -23.41 -36.17 -12.21
N ARG A 70 -22.49 -36.60 -11.33
CA ARG A 70 -21.60 -35.71 -10.57
C ARG A 70 -20.77 -34.77 -11.46
N ASN A 71 -20.44 -35.19 -12.67
CA ASN A 71 -19.75 -34.37 -13.66
C ASN A 71 -20.66 -33.33 -14.36
N ASN A 72 -21.85 -33.08 -13.80
CA ASN A 72 -22.86 -32.12 -14.26
C ASN A 72 -23.49 -32.46 -15.62
N HIS A 73 -23.29 -33.67 -16.13
CA HIS A 73 -23.97 -34.15 -17.33
C HIS A 73 -25.40 -34.60 -16.98
N PRO A 74 -26.44 -34.04 -17.63
CA PRO A 74 -27.82 -34.45 -17.40
C PRO A 74 -28.06 -35.86 -17.93
N LEU A 75 -28.87 -36.63 -17.20
CA LEU A 75 -29.30 -37.95 -17.62
C LEU A 75 -30.35 -37.83 -18.72
N GLN A 76 -30.20 -38.63 -19.77
CA GLN A 76 -31.28 -38.85 -20.74
C GLN A 76 -32.37 -39.73 -20.14
N PRO A 77 -33.62 -39.68 -20.62
CA PRO A 77 -34.73 -40.45 -20.05
C PRO A 77 -34.42 -41.94 -19.84
N GLU A 78 -33.73 -42.58 -20.78
CA GLU A 78 -33.36 -44.00 -20.73
C GLU A 78 -32.28 -44.29 -19.66
N GLN A 79 -31.53 -43.26 -19.25
CA GLN A 79 -30.47 -43.36 -18.27
C GLN A 79 -30.97 -43.19 -16.82
N TYR A 80 -32.24 -42.81 -16.63
CA TYR A 80 -32.81 -42.69 -15.28
C TYR A 80 -32.78 -44.05 -14.57
N PRO A 81 -32.53 -44.09 -13.25
CA PRO A 81 -32.45 -45.34 -12.49
C PRO A 81 -33.64 -46.28 -12.73
N LEU A 82 -34.87 -45.77 -12.66
CA LEU A 82 -36.08 -46.58 -12.90
C LEU A 82 -36.17 -47.09 -14.35
N ALA A 83 -35.78 -46.29 -15.34
CA ALA A 83 -35.81 -46.67 -16.75
C ALA A 83 -34.75 -47.74 -17.09
N ARG A 84 -33.56 -47.62 -16.51
CA ARG A 84 -32.46 -48.60 -16.68
C ARG A 84 -32.85 -49.97 -16.14
N VAL A 85 -33.41 -50.00 -14.92
CA VAL A 85 -33.86 -51.27 -14.32
C VAL A 85 -35.04 -51.86 -15.08
N LEU A 86 -35.97 -51.04 -15.58
CA LEU A 86 -37.06 -51.48 -16.45
C LEU A 86 -36.54 -52.06 -17.78
N GLY A 87 -35.45 -51.52 -18.31
CA GLY A 87 -34.72 -52.05 -19.46
C GLY A 87 -33.92 -53.33 -19.18
N GLY A 88 -33.96 -53.86 -17.95
CA GLY A 88 -33.25 -55.07 -17.54
C GLY A 88 -31.82 -54.84 -17.06
N GLU A 89 -31.38 -53.60 -16.87
CA GLU A 89 -30.04 -53.28 -16.40
C GLU A 89 -29.93 -53.28 -14.87
N VAL A 90 -28.90 -53.93 -14.33
CA VAL A 90 -28.60 -53.95 -12.89
C VAL A 90 -27.31 -53.19 -12.60
N PHE A 91 -27.36 -52.24 -11.66
CA PHE A 91 -26.23 -51.44 -11.20
C PHE A 91 -26.19 -51.36 -9.68
N HIS A 92 -25.00 -51.22 -9.11
CA HIS A 92 -24.77 -51.35 -7.67
C HIS A 92 -24.27 -50.06 -6.99
N ASP A 93 -23.85 -49.06 -7.78
CA ASP A 93 -23.27 -47.82 -7.25
C ASP A 93 -23.44 -46.65 -8.24
N MET A 94 -24.68 -46.21 -8.42
CA MET A 94 -25.01 -45.06 -9.28
C MET A 94 -25.21 -43.81 -8.43
N ILE A 95 -24.34 -42.82 -8.59
CA ILE A 95 -24.45 -41.54 -7.87
C ILE A 95 -25.02 -40.47 -8.80
N VAL A 96 -26.13 -39.87 -8.39
CA VAL A 96 -26.81 -38.80 -9.14
C VAL A 96 -27.18 -37.65 -8.23
N GLU A 97 -27.12 -36.45 -8.80
CA GLU A 97 -27.76 -35.28 -8.23
C GLU A 97 -29.22 -35.22 -8.70
N VAL A 98 -30.14 -35.05 -7.76
CA VAL A 98 -31.58 -34.97 -7.98
C VAL A 98 -32.05 -33.57 -7.60
N THR A 99 -32.67 -32.88 -8.57
CA THR A 99 -33.32 -31.59 -8.37
C THR A 99 -34.78 -31.64 -8.82
N LYS A 100 -35.59 -30.68 -8.35
CA LYS A 100 -36.99 -30.55 -8.74
C LYS A 100 -37.15 -29.34 -9.65
N PRO A 101 -37.74 -29.47 -10.85
CA PRO A 101 -38.04 -28.31 -11.71
C PRO A 101 -38.93 -27.25 -11.03
N ALA A 102 -39.78 -27.68 -10.08
CA ALA A 102 -40.69 -26.80 -9.35
C ALA A 102 -40.08 -26.18 -8.07
N ASP A 103 -38.88 -26.60 -7.67
CA ASP A 103 -38.21 -26.16 -6.43
C ASP A 103 -36.69 -26.13 -6.63
N ASP A 104 -36.16 -24.97 -6.99
CA ASP A 104 -34.74 -24.73 -7.20
C ASP A 104 -33.89 -24.90 -5.94
N ALA A 105 -34.49 -24.84 -4.74
CA ALA A 105 -33.77 -25.04 -3.49
C ALA A 105 -33.59 -26.54 -3.16
N PHE A 106 -34.41 -27.41 -3.77
CA PHE A 106 -34.29 -28.84 -3.58
C PHE A 106 -33.13 -29.41 -4.40
N ARG A 107 -32.06 -29.78 -3.70
CA ARG A 107 -30.91 -30.48 -4.26
C ARG A 107 -30.50 -31.61 -3.32
N ARG A 108 -30.51 -32.84 -3.83
CA ARG A 108 -30.08 -34.04 -3.10
C ARG A 108 -29.11 -34.86 -3.94
N ILE A 109 -28.19 -35.57 -3.30
CA ILE A 109 -27.26 -36.49 -3.95
C ILE A 109 -27.63 -37.89 -3.48
N HIS A 110 -28.03 -38.72 -4.43
CA HIS A 110 -28.51 -40.07 -4.20
C HIS A 110 -27.45 -41.06 -4.66
N GLN A 111 -27.11 -42.01 -3.80
CA GLN A 111 -26.38 -43.21 -4.17
C GLN A 111 -27.40 -44.34 -4.34
N ILE A 112 -27.46 -44.93 -5.52
CA ILE A 112 -28.55 -45.82 -5.94
C ILE A 112 -27.99 -47.16 -6.37
N ARG A 113 -28.59 -48.23 -5.86
CA ARG A 113 -28.41 -49.60 -6.34
C ARG A 113 -29.76 -50.18 -6.77
N SER A 114 -29.73 -51.06 -7.74
CA SER A 114 -30.92 -51.75 -8.26
C SER A 114 -30.91 -53.23 -7.90
N LEU A 115 -32.08 -53.80 -7.67
CA LEU A 115 -32.31 -55.24 -7.56
C LEU A 115 -33.50 -55.62 -8.43
N VAL A 116 -33.46 -56.81 -9.02
CA VAL A 116 -34.59 -57.39 -9.76
C VAL A 116 -35.05 -58.63 -8.98
N LEU A 117 -36.32 -58.65 -8.60
CA LEU A 117 -36.95 -59.80 -7.94
C LEU A 117 -37.65 -60.64 -9.02
N THR A 118 -37.22 -61.88 -9.19
CA THR A 118 -37.79 -62.82 -10.15
C THR A 118 -38.70 -63.85 -9.48
N ASP A 119 -39.63 -64.40 -10.25
CA ASP A 119 -40.50 -65.51 -9.82
C ASP A 119 -39.77 -66.88 -9.91
N ALA A 120 -40.49 -67.97 -9.67
CA ALA A 120 -39.92 -69.33 -9.76
C ALA A 120 -39.52 -69.75 -11.20
N SER A 121 -39.93 -68.98 -12.21
CA SER A 121 -39.65 -69.17 -13.63
C SER A 121 -38.53 -68.24 -14.12
N ASP A 122 -37.91 -67.48 -13.22
CA ASP A 122 -36.89 -66.44 -13.47
C ASP A 122 -37.42 -65.22 -14.27
N GLU A 123 -38.75 -65.01 -14.30
CA GLU A 123 -39.36 -63.82 -14.89
C GLU A 123 -39.38 -62.66 -13.87
N PRO A 124 -39.06 -61.42 -14.27
CA PRO A 124 -39.04 -60.28 -13.36
C PRO A 124 -40.45 -60.00 -12.83
N GLN A 125 -40.63 -60.13 -11.53
CA GLN A 125 -41.88 -59.87 -10.83
C GLN A 125 -41.91 -58.45 -10.24
N SER A 126 -40.76 -57.93 -9.80
CA SER A 126 -40.68 -56.57 -9.26
C SER A 126 -39.27 -56.01 -9.39
N LEU A 127 -39.19 -54.70 -9.62
CA LEU A 127 -37.96 -53.94 -9.76
C LEU A 127 -37.76 -53.08 -8.52
N VAL A 128 -36.59 -53.15 -7.90
CA VAL A 128 -36.30 -52.45 -6.65
C VAL A 128 -35.17 -51.45 -6.88
N LEU A 129 -35.37 -50.21 -6.44
CA LEU A 129 -34.29 -49.27 -6.21
C LEU A 129 -34.08 -49.10 -4.72
N VAL A 130 -32.81 -49.12 -4.32
CA VAL A 130 -32.39 -48.81 -2.96
C VAL A 130 -31.51 -47.57 -3.04
N ILE A 131 -31.89 -46.55 -2.29
CA ILE A 131 -31.43 -45.17 -2.43
C ILE A 131 -30.90 -44.70 -1.08
N GLN A 132 -29.67 -44.22 -1.05
CA GLN A 132 -29.07 -43.59 0.12
C GLN A 132 -28.87 -42.10 -0.15
N ASP A 133 -29.35 -41.23 0.75
CA ASP A 133 -29.02 -39.81 0.70
C ASP A 133 -27.61 -39.59 1.23
N VAL A 134 -26.70 -39.19 0.33
CA VAL A 134 -25.30 -38.88 0.63
C VAL A 134 -25.02 -37.37 0.52
N THR A 135 -26.06 -36.54 0.49
CA THR A 135 -25.96 -35.08 0.30
C THR A 135 -25.04 -34.42 1.33
N GLU A 136 -25.17 -34.76 2.62
CA GLU A 136 -24.36 -34.13 3.67
C GLU A 136 -22.86 -34.40 3.48
N ARG A 137 -22.50 -35.66 3.18
CA ARG A 137 -21.12 -36.08 2.93
C ARG A 137 -20.50 -35.30 1.76
N PHE A 138 -21.19 -35.26 0.62
CA PHE A 138 -20.70 -34.58 -0.57
C PHE A 138 -20.69 -33.05 -0.41
N THR A 139 -21.67 -32.48 0.29
CA THR A 139 -21.72 -31.04 0.56
C THR A 139 -20.61 -30.63 1.52
N ALA A 140 -20.28 -31.46 2.51
CA ALA A 140 -19.15 -31.23 3.40
C ALA A 140 -17.82 -31.27 2.64
N GLU A 141 -17.64 -32.23 1.75
CA GLU A 141 -16.46 -32.33 0.88
C GLU A 141 -16.33 -31.09 -0.03
N GLU A 142 -17.41 -30.66 -0.68
CA GLU A 142 -17.41 -29.47 -1.53
C GLU A 142 -17.10 -28.19 -0.73
N ARG A 143 -17.69 -28.03 0.46
CA ARG A 143 -17.40 -26.89 1.35
C ARG A 143 -15.94 -26.89 1.77
N PHE A 144 -15.41 -28.04 2.17
CA PHE A 144 -14.01 -28.18 2.53
C PHE A 144 -13.09 -27.78 1.39
N GLU A 145 -13.32 -28.29 0.17
CA GLU A 145 -12.52 -27.94 -1.00
C GLU A 145 -12.58 -26.45 -1.33
N LYS A 146 -13.76 -25.83 -1.26
CA LYS A 146 -13.92 -24.39 -1.47
C LYS A 146 -13.17 -23.58 -0.41
N THR A 147 -13.36 -23.89 0.87
CA THR A 147 -12.71 -23.16 1.97
C THR A 147 -11.19 -23.34 1.94
N PHE A 148 -10.71 -24.55 1.67
CA PHE A 148 -9.28 -24.85 1.59
C PHE A 148 -8.61 -24.09 0.43
N ASN A 149 -9.23 -24.06 -0.76
CA ASN A 149 -8.70 -23.34 -1.91
C ASN A 149 -8.86 -21.81 -1.81
N ALA A 150 -9.92 -21.31 -1.16
CA ALA A 150 -10.13 -19.88 -0.97
C ALA A 150 -9.20 -19.26 0.08
N ASN A 151 -8.60 -20.07 0.96
CA ASN A 151 -7.63 -19.59 1.93
C ASN A 151 -6.34 -19.14 1.22
N PRO A 152 -5.95 -17.85 1.31
CA PRO A 152 -4.72 -17.35 0.68
C PRO A 152 -3.46 -17.88 1.37
N ALA A 153 -3.56 -18.37 2.61
CA ALA A 153 -2.43 -18.95 3.31
C ALA A 153 -2.00 -20.26 2.61
N PRO A 154 -0.75 -20.36 2.13
CA PRO A 154 -0.25 -21.58 1.48
C PRO A 154 -0.39 -22.81 2.37
N ALA A 155 -0.96 -23.88 1.82
CA ALA A 155 -1.15 -25.13 2.54
C ALA A 155 -1.14 -26.37 1.62
N VAL A 156 -0.59 -27.47 2.14
CA VAL A 156 -0.67 -28.81 1.52
C VAL A 156 -1.12 -29.83 2.55
N ILE A 157 -1.76 -30.89 2.09
CA ILE A 157 -2.23 -32.00 2.92
C ILE A 157 -1.51 -33.26 2.47
N CYS A 158 -0.82 -33.88 3.41
CA CYS A 158 -0.09 -35.12 3.22
C CYS A 158 -0.78 -36.26 3.98
N ARG A 159 -1.08 -37.37 3.32
CA ARG A 159 -1.61 -38.56 3.99
C ARG A 159 -0.49 -39.22 4.80
N ILE A 160 -0.77 -39.55 6.06
CA ILE A 160 0.27 -40.07 6.98
C ILE A 160 0.64 -41.53 6.65
N SER A 161 -0.29 -42.35 6.16
CA SER A 161 -0.07 -43.78 5.94
C SER A 161 0.94 -44.11 4.84
N ASP A 162 1.03 -43.30 3.79
CA ASP A 162 1.95 -43.47 2.66
C ASP A 162 2.85 -42.24 2.39
N LEU A 163 2.70 -41.20 3.23
CA LEU A 163 3.42 -39.93 3.13
C LEU A 163 3.26 -39.25 1.75
N ARG A 164 2.09 -39.36 1.10
CA ARG A 164 1.83 -38.69 -0.19
C ARG A 164 0.96 -37.46 -0.04
N TYR A 165 1.26 -36.42 -0.81
CA TYR A 165 0.40 -35.24 -0.90
C TYR A 165 -0.92 -35.59 -1.57
N VAL A 166 -2.04 -35.40 -0.86
CA VAL A 166 -3.38 -35.71 -1.37
C VAL A 166 -4.12 -34.47 -1.82
N LYS A 167 -3.82 -33.31 -1.22
CA LYS A 167 -4.41 -32.01 -1.59
C LYS A 167 -3.40 -30.88 -1.46
N VAL A 168 -3.57 -29.86 -2.28
CA VAL A 168 -2.81 -28.61 -2.29
C VAL A 168 -3.78 -27.46 -2.56
N ASN A 169 -3.63 -26.34 -1.85
CA ASN A 169 -4.47 -25.18 -2.06
C ASN A 169 -3.87 -24.19 -3.06
N GLN A 170 -4.69 -23.24 -3.51
CA GLN A 170 -4.29 -22.24 -4.48
C GLN A 170 -3.12 -21.37 -4.00
N GLY A 171 -3.13 -20.95 -2.73
CA GLY A 171 -2.04 -20.14 -2.17
C GLY A 171 -0.67 -20.81 -2.23
N PHE A 172 -0.60 -22.13 -2.06
CA PHE A 172 0.65 -22.89 -2.18
C PHE A 172 1.16 -22.94 -3.63
N LEU A 173 0.26 -23.14 -4.59
CA LEU A 173 0.61 -23.13 -6.02
C LEU A 173 1.14 -21.75 -6.44
N GLU A 174 0.48 -20.67 -6.00
CA GLU A 174 0.90 -19.29 -6.29
C GLU A 174 2.26 -18.95 -5.66
N MET A 175 2.52 -19.41 -4.44
CA MET A 175 3.78 -19.17 -3.74
C MET A 175 4.96 -19.91 -4.40
N THR A 176 4.73 -21.15 -4.84
CA THR A 176 5.81 -22.05 -5.29
C THR A 176 5.95 -22.16 -6.82
N GLY A 177 4.92 -21.76 -7.57
CA GLY A 177 4.88 -21.82 -9.02
C GLY A 177 4.61 -23.22 -9.62
N TYR A 178 4.48 -24.27 -8.79
CA TYR A 178 4.16 -25.61 -9.27
C TYR A 178 2.71 -25.73 -9.72
N ALA A 179 2.45 -26.61 -10.69
CA ALA A 179 1.12 -27.07 -11.01
C ALA A 179 0.62 -28.09 -9.97
N ARG A 180 -0.70 -28.16 -9.79
CA ARG A 180 -1.34 -29.10 -8.85
C ARG A 180 -0.89 -30.55 -9.07
N ASP A 181 -0.85 -30.98 -10.33
CA ASP A 181 -0.52 -32.36 -10.71
C ASP A 181 0.97 -32.70 -10.52
N GLU A 182 1.81 -31.69 -10.31
CA GLU A 182 3.21 -31.87 -9.95
C GLU A 182 3.42 -32.07 -8.44
N ILE A 183 2.41 -31.82 -7.61
CA ILE A 183 2.52 -32.01 -6.15
C ILE A 183 1.65 -33.18 -5.71
N VAL A 184 0.39 -33.20 -6.16
CA VAL A 184 -0.57 -34.23 -5.74
C VAL A 184 -0.08 -35.60 -6.20
N GLY A 185 -0.07 -36.55 -5.27
CA GLY A 185 0.44 -37.90 -5.46
C GLY A 185 1.94 -38.04 -5.19
N ARG A 186 2.73 -36.96 -5.16
CA ARG A 186 4.16 -37.06 -4.84
C ARG A 186 4.39 -37.41 -3.36
N PRO A 187 5.41 -38.22 -3.05
CA PRO A 187 5.77 -38.50 -1.67
C PRO A 187 6.49 -37.30 -1.01
N ALA A 188 6.30 -37.15 0.29
CA ALA A 188 6.83 -36.04 1.09
C ALA A 188 8.36 -35.99 1.16
N TYR A 189 9.07 -37.07 0.81
CA TYR A 189 10.53 -37.08 0.71
C TYR A 189 11.04 -36.65 -0.68
N GLU A 190 10.20 -36.69 -1.72
CA GLU A 190 10.55 -36.21 -3.07
C GLU A 190 10.27 -34.71 -3.21
N PHE A 191 9.19 -34.24 -2.59
CA PHE A 191 8.89 -32.84 -2.43
C PHE A 191 8.97 -32.48 -0.94
N ASP A 192 10.19 -32.25 -0.44
CA ASP A 192 10.46 -32.09 0.99
C ASP A 192 10.11 -30.68 1.50
N VAL A 193 8.96 -30.56 2.14
CA VAL A 193 8.49 -29.32 2.76
C VAL A 193 9.16 -29.00 4.11
N LEU A 194 9.98 -29.91 4.63
CA LEU A 194 10.73 -29.77 5.88
C LEU A 194 12.24 -29.63 5.62
N GLU A 195 12.64 -29.43 4.36
CA GLU A 195 14.04 -29.26 3.99
C GLU A 195 14.63 -28.01 4.67
N GLY A 196 15.87 -28.14 5.16
CA GLY A 196 16.58 -27.04 5.83
C GLY A 196 16.06 -26.70 7.23
N ALA A 197 15.09 -27.43 7.78
CA ALA A 197 14.58 -27.17 9.11
C ALA A 197 15.57 -27.51 10.24
N GLU A 198 15.71 -26.63 11.24
CA GLU A 198 16.68 -26.80 12.35
C GLU A 198 16.51 -28.12 13.12
N ARG A 199 15.28 -28.63 13.20
CA ARG A 199 14.95 -29.90 13.89
C ARG A 199 14.26 -30.89 12.95
N ARG A 200 14.77 -31.00 11.72
CA ARG A 200 14.19 -31.85 10.67
C ARG A 200 13.91 -33.29 11.11
N ASP A 201 14.87 -33.97 11.74
CA ASP A 201 14.68 -35.37 12.16
C ASP A 201 13.55 -35.53 13.19
N GLN A 202 13.42 -34.57 14.11
CA GLN A 202 12.31 -34.55 15.08
C GLN A 202 10.98 -34.27 14.38
N ALA A 203 10.95 -33.36 13.40
CA ALA A 203 9.75 -33.06 12.61
C ALA A 203 9.29 -34.26 11.78
N ILE A 204 10.22 -35.00 11.17
CA ILE A 204 9.93 -36.26 10.47
C ILE A 204 9.40 -37.32 11.45
N GLY A 205 9.97 -37.41 12.65
CA GLY A 205 9.45 -38.26 13.72
C GLY A 205 8.00 -37.94 14.07
N TYR A 206 7.68 -36.65 14.28
CA TYR A 206 6.32 -36.20 14.53
C TYR A 206 5.38 -36.44 13.36
N LEU A 207 5.83 -36.28 12.12
CA LEU A 207 5.05 -36.62 10.93
C LEU A 207 4.65 -38.10 10.92
N ASN A 208 5.60 -39.00 11.15
CA ASN A 208 5.37 -40.45 11.17
C ASN A 208 4.48 -40.89 12.34
N GLU A 209 4.57 -40.21 13.49
CA GLU A 209 3.72 -40.44 14.65
C GLU A 209 2.33 -39.78 14.54
N GLY A 210 2.08 -38.97 13.50
CA GLY A 210 0.85 -38.20 13.35
C GLY A 210 0.66 -37.13 14.44
N ARG A 211 1.76 -36.51 14.90
CA ARG A 211 1.78 -35.49 15.94
C ARG A 211 1.99 -34.10 15.35
N THR A 212 1.50 -33.08 16.06
CA THR A 212 1.73 -31.68 15.72
C THR A 212 3.23 -31.38 15.58
N ILE A 213 3.58 -30.81 14.43
CA ILE A 213 4.92 -30.29 14.13
C ILE A 213 4.89 -28.79 14.48
N PRO A 214 5.68 -28.34 15.48
CA PRO A 214 5.73 -26.92 15.85
C PRO A 214 6.26 -26.08 14.69
N GLN A 215 5.94 -24.77 14.71
CA GLN A 215 6.46 -23.83 13.72
C GLN A 215 8.00 -23.83 13.73
N MET A 216 8.58 -23.95 12.54
CA MET A 216 10.03 -23.88 12.33
C MET A 216 10.35 -23.27 10.97
N GLU A 217 11.53 -22.67 10.83
CA GLU A 217 12.02 -22.21 9.54
C GLU A 217 12.40 -23.40 8.65
N SER A 218 12.14 -23.29 7.35
CA SER A 218 12.44 -24.29 6.33
C SER A 218 12.66 -23.62 4.98
N VAL A 219 13.10 -24.40 4.01
CA VAL A 219 13.36 -23.97 2.64
C VAL A 219 12.43 -24.73 1.71
N LEU A 220 11.66 -24.01 0.90
CA LEU A 220 10.84 -24.59 -0.16
C LEU A 220 11.46 -24.32 -1.51
N HIS A 221 11.66 -25.36 -2.31
CA HIS A 221 12.01 -25.21 -3.72
C HIS A 221 10.83 -24.65 -4.51
N ILE A 222 11.11 -23.86 -5.54
CA ILE A 222 10.11 -23.31 -6.47
C ILE A 222 10.34 -23.84 -7.89
N ALA A 223 9.29 -23.88 -8.71
CA ALA A 223 9.32 -24.50 -10.04
C ALA A 223 10.41 -23.92 -10.97
N ASP A 224 10.70 -22.62 -10.85
CA ASP A 224 11.69 -21.91 -11.67
C ASP A 224 13.16 -22.14 -11.24
N GLY A 225 13.44 -23.10 -10.36
CA GLY A 225 14.80 -23.50 -9.99
C GLY A 225 15.45 -22.67 -8.87
N GLY A 226 14.64 -22.02 -8.04
CA GLY A 226 15.09 -21.30 -6.84
C GLY A 226 14.54 -21.92 -5.55
N SER A 227 14.68 -21.17 -4.45
CA SER A 227 14.09 -21.55 -3.15
C SER A 227 13.58 -20.34 -2.38
N LYS A 228 12.50 -20.53 -1.61
CA LYS A 228 11.94 -19.56 -0.67
C LYS A 228 12.19 -19.98 0.77
N PHE A 229 12.51 -19.01 1.63
CA PHE A 229 12.55 -19.22 3.08
C PHE A 229 11.15 -19.06 3.66
N VAL A 230 10.68 -20.09 4.35
CA VAL A 230 9.33 -20.09 4.93
C VAL A 230 9.33 -20.60 6.36
N ILE A 231 8.32 -20.19 7.13
CA ILE A 231 7.95 -20.89 8.35
C ILE A 231 6.97 -21.98 7.96
N VAL A 232 7.26 -23.24 8.32
CA VAL A 232 6.37 -24.39 8.14
C VAL A 232 5.84 -24.86 9.50
N ALA A 233 4.57 -25.27 9.53
CA ALA A 233 3.96 -25.97 10.67
C ALA A 233 3.13 -27.14 10.16
N GLY A 234 3.01 -28.20 10.96
CA GLY A 234 2.19 -29.37 10.66
C GLY A 234 1.14 -29.62 11.73
N GLN A 235 -0.12 -29.79 11.33
CA GLN A 235 -1.21 -30.18 12.23
C GLN A 235 -1.86 -31.48 11.75
N PRO A 236 -1.99 -32.51 12.60
CA PRO A 236 -2.72 -33.72 12.25
C PRO A 236 -4.21 -33.39 12.12
N ILE A 237 -4.82 -33.85 11.04
CA ILE A 237 -6.24 -33.70 10.74
C ILE A 237 -6.79 -35.02 10.19
N GLU A 238 -8.09 -35.22 10.34
CA GLU A 238 -8.80 -36.36 9.77
C GLU A 238 -9.60 -35.89 8.55
N ILE A 239 -9.43 -36.57 7.42
CA ILE A 239 -10.19 -36.29 6.19
C ILE A 239 -10.88 -37.57 5.75
N GLY A 240 -12.20 -37.61 5.89
CA GLY A 240 -12.93 -38.88 5.80
C GLY A 240 -12.49 -39.81 6.92
N ASP A 241 -12.02 -41.01 6.57
CA ASP A 241 -11.46 -41.99 7.51
C ASP A 241 -9.92 -42.07 7.45
N GLU A 242 -9.25 -41.07 6.83
CA GLU A 242 -7.80 -41.04 6.65
C GLU A 242 -7.11 -40.00 7.54
N ASN A 243 -6.10 -40.45 8.30
CA ASN A 243 -5.20 -39.56 9.06
C ASN A 243 -4.26 -38.83 8.10
N CYS A 244 -4.31 -37.50 8.13
CA CYS A 244 -3.53 -36.62 7.28
C CYS A 244 -2.79 -35.57 8.11
N MET A 245 -1.74 -34.99 7.53
CA MET A 245 -0.99 -33.86 8.06
C MET A 245 -1.28 -32.63 7.18
N LEU A 246 -1.84 -31.59 7.79
CA LEU A 246 -1.98 -30.28 7.18
C LEU A 246 -0.69 -29.49 7.43
N PHE A 247 0.05 -29.21 6.37
CA PHE A 247 1.17 -28.27 6.40
C PHE A 247 0.70 -26.88 6.01
N THR A 248 1.08 -25.88 6.79
CA THR A 248 0.86 -24.47 6.48
C THR A 248 2.19 -23.73 6.41
N PHE A 249 2.24 -22.71 5.55
CA PHE A 249 3.46 -21.95 5.30
C PHE A 249 3.26 -20.46 5.41
N MET A 250 4.31 -19.77 5.84
CA MET A 250 4.39 -18.31 5.84
C MET A 250 5.69 -17.87 5.16
N ASP A 251 5.57 -17.07 4.10
CA ASP A 251 6.73 -16.53 3.37
C ASP A 251 7.47 -15.48 4.22
N LEU A 252 8.78 -15.65 4.39
CA LEU A 252 9.65 -14.74 5.14
C LEU A 252 10.27 -13.65 4.28
N GLU A 253 10.25 -13.77 2.94
CA GLU A 253 10.89 -12.80 2.04
C GLU A 253 10.31 -11.39 2.12
N PRO A 254 8.98 -11.18 2.16
CA PRO A 254 8.42 -9.82 2.24
C PRO A 254 8.92 -9.08 3.48
N ARG A 255 8.96 -9.77 4.63
CA ARG A 255 9.44 -9.20 5.89
C ARG A 255 10.92 -8.84 5.81
N ARG A 256 11.77 -9.76 5.32
CA ARG A 256 13.20 -9.51 5.17
C ARG A 256 13.49 -8.36 4.20
N LYS A 257 12.72 -8.23 3.11
CA LYS A 257 12.85 -7.11 2.16
C LYS A 257 12.53 -5.76 2.79
N VAL A 258 11.47 -5.68 3.61
CA VAL A 258 11.11 -4.45 4.33
C VAL A 258 12.20 -4.09 5.35
N GLU A 259 12.66 -5.06 6.14
CA GLU A 259 13.74 -4.84 7.13
C GLU A 259 15.04 -4.42 6.45
N ALA A 260 15.42 -5.05 5.32
CA ALA A 260 16.61 -4.69 4.55
C ALA A 260 16.50 -3.30 3.91
N ALA A 261 15.34 -2.94 3.36
CA ALA A 261 15.09 -1.63 2.76
C ALA A 261 15.13 -0.51 3.82
N LEU A 262 14.58 -0.77 5.01
CA LEU A 262 14.65 0.14 6.15
C LEU A 262 16.11 0.36 6.56
N ARG A 263 16.87 -0.73 6.79
CA ARG A 263 18.28 -0.68 7.13
C ARG A 263 19.11 0.07 6.09
N GLN A 264 18.86 -0.17 4.80
CA GLN A 264 19.56 0.53 3.72
C GLN A 264 19.26 2.04 3.72
N THR A 265 18.04 2.43 4.07
CA THR A 265 17.64 3.84 4.14
C THR A 265 18.28 4.53 5.34
N GLU A 266 18.30 3.87 6.51
CA GLU A 266 19.00 4.36 7.71
C GLU A 266 20.51 4.52 7.47
N GLU A 267 21.16 3.52 6.85
CA GLU A 267 22.58 3.59 6.50
C GLU A 267 22.87 4.73 5.51
N ARG A 268 21.98 4.98 4.54
CA ARG A 268 22.12 6.08 3.58
C ARG A 268 22.02 7.44 4.27
N PHE A 269 21.02 7.64 5.13
CA PHE A 269 20.86 8.89 5.88
C PHE A 269 22.05 9.14 6.80
N SER A 270 22.45 8.14 7.59
CA SER A 270 23.59 8.23 8.50
C SER A 270 24.88 8.63 7.78
N LYS A 271 25.18 7.99 6.64
CA LYS A 271 26.36 8.34 5.83
C LYS A 271 26.27 9.73 5.22
N ALA A 272 25.12 10.13 4.68
CA ALA A 272 24.93 11.45 4.09
C ALA A 272 25.07 12.56 5.14
N PHE A 273 24.49 12.38 6.32
CA PHE A 273 24.59 13.33 7.44
C PHE A 273 26.03 13.47 7.93
N ARG A 274 26.72 12.35 8.20
CA ARG A 274 28.12 12.33 8.69
C ARG A 274 29.10 12.95 7.71
N LEU A 275 28.99 12.63 6.41
CA LEU A 275 29.93 13.07 5.37
C LEU A 275 29.61 14.44 4.77
N ALA A 276 28.49 15.08 5.14
CA ALA A 276 28.15 16.39 4.64
C ALA A 276 29.24 17.42 5.02
N PRO A 277 29.79 18.20 4.06
CA PRO A 277 30.89 19.13 4.32
C PRO A 277 30.42 20.44 4.99
N VAL A 278 29.15 20.52 5.35
CA VAL A 278 28.54 21.66 6.04
C VAL A 278 28.15 21.22 7.46
N PRO A 279 28.39 22.03 8.49
CA PRO A 279 27.88 21.76 9.83
C PRO A 279 26.38 21.49 9.82
N MET A 280 25.98 20.37 10.41
CA MET A 280 24.58 19.99 10.57
C MET A 280 24.32 19.47 11.97
N THR A 281 23.13 19.76 12.49
CA THR A 281 22.65 19.24 13.77
C THR A 281 21.24 18.71 13.63
N VAL A 282 20.93 17.67 14.40
CA VAL A 282 19.56 17.20 14.63
C VAL A 282 19.24 17.48 16.09
N SER A 283 18.19 18.24 16.36
CA SER A 283 17.71 18.51 17.72
C SER A 283 16.27 18.08 17.91
N SER A 284 15.86 17.84 19.15
CA SER A 284 14.45 17.68 19.51
C SER A 284 13.73 19.02 19.34
N LEU A 285 12.49 19.00 18.82
CA LEU A 285 11.73 20.23 18.61
C LEU A 285 11.21 20.83 19.93
N ASP A 286 10.93 19.99 20.93
CA ASP A 286 10.27 20.41 22.18
C ASP A 286 11.20 21.18 23.12
N ASP A 287 12.44 20.70 23.26
CA ASP A 287 13.44 21.20 24.21
C ASP A 287 14.72 21.71 23.52
N MET A 288 14.77 21.66 22.18
CA MET A 288 15.90 22.07 21.36
C MET A 288 17.21 21.33 21.66
N LEU A 289 17.18 20.23 22.42
CA LEU A 289 18.38 19.47 22.77
C LEU A 289 18.96 18.80 21.52
N PHE A 290 20.28 18.92 21.32
CA PHE A 290 20.94 18.19 20.24
C PHE A 290 20.84 16.69 20.49
N LEU A 291 20.31 15.99 19.50
CA LEU A 291 20.21 14.53 19.44
C LEU A 291 21.41 13.94 18.69
N ASP A 292 21.86 14.63 17.64
CA ASP A 292 23.07 14.27 16.90
C ASP A 292 23.70 15.49 16.22
N VAL A 293 24.99 15.42 15.94
CA VAL A 293 25.77 16.42 15.20
C VAL A 293 26.71 15.72 14.22
N ASN A 294 26.94 16.31 13.06
CA ASN A 294 27.84 15.73 12.07
C ASN A 294 29.31 16.13 12.28
N ASP A 295 30.21 15.49 11.53
CA ASP A 295 31.65 15.66 11.68
C ASP A 295 32.11 17.08 11.28
N ALA A 296 31.39 17.71 10.33
CA ALA A 296 31.62 19.10 9.95
C ALA A 296 31.26 20.09 11.08
N PHE A 297 30.22 19.80 11.87
CA PHE A 297 29.86 20.61 13.04
C PHE A 297 30.95 20.55 14.11
N VAL A 298 31.44 19.34 14.42
CA VAL A 298 32.55 19.14 15.36
C VAL A 298 33.79 19.90 14.88
N SER A 299 34.14 19.76 13.60
CA SER A 299 35.30 20.42 13.00
C SER A 299 35.20 21.95 13.01
N ALA A 300 34.02 22.50 12.72
CA ALA A 300 33.81 23.95 12.66
C ALA A 300 33.77 24.60 14.06
N THR A 301 33.10 23.95 15.02
CA THR A 301 32.84 24.54 16.34
C THR A 301 33.91 24.17 17.39
N GLY A 302 34.61 23.06 17.18
CA GLY A 302 35.59 22.50 18.12
C GLY A 302 34.98 21.77 19.32
N TYR A 303 33.66 21.58 19.35
CA TYR A 303 32.97 20.79 20.37
C TYR A 303 32.85 19.33 19.93
N GLU A 304 33.15 18.40 20.82
CA GLU A 304 32.92 16.98 20.56
C GLU A 304 31.42 16.66 20.64
N ALA A 305 30.95 15.66 19.89
CA ALA A 305 29.53 15.29 19.85
C ALA A 305 28.97 14.99 21.25
N GLU A 306 29.72 14.25 22.06
CA GLU A 306 29.38 13.88 23.44
C GLU A 306 29.27 15.09 24.40
N GLU A 307 29.92 16.20 24.06
CA GLU A 307 29.87 17.43 24.85
C GLU A 307 28.63 18.27 24.57
N VAL A 308 27.96 18.06 23.43
CA VAL A 308 26.83 18.89 22.98
C VAL A 308 25.52 18.11 22.94
N ILE A 309 25.55 16.79 22.72
CA ILE A 309 24.36 15.94 22.73
C ILE A 309 23.72 15.93 24.11
N ALA A 310 22.39 16.06 24.15
CA ALA A 310 21.55 16.10 25.36
C ALA A 310 21.94 17.19 26.39
N ARG A 311 22.72 18.20 25.98
CA ARG A 311 22.94 19.41 26.78
C ARG A 311 22.03 20.52 26.30
N ASP A 312 21.58 21.34 27.24
CA ASP A 312 20.82 22.53 26.92
C ASP A 312 21.64 23.45 25.99
N PRO A 313 21.19 23.73 24.76
CA PRO A 313 21.87 24.62 23.84
C PRO A 313 22.11 26.00 24.44
N SER A 314 21.26 26.43 25.39
CA SER A 314 21.42 27.66 26.15
C SER A 314 22.60 27.67 27.10
N ALA A 315 22.93 26.52 27.68
CA ALA A 315 24.01 26.33 28.63
C ALA A 315 25.36 26.05 27.96
N SER A 316 25.34 25.62 26.69
CA SER A 316 26.53 25.27 25.92
C SER A 316 27.48 26.43 25.60
N GLY A 317 26.98 27.68 25.69
CA GLY A 317 27.71 28.88 25.27
C GLY A 317 27.86 29.03 23.76
N LEU A 318 27.32 28.10 22.97
CA LEU A 318 27.44 28.04 21.50
C LEU A 318 26.77 29.22 20.81
N TRP A 319 25.68 29.76 21.36
CA TRP A 319 24.97 30.89 20.77
C TRP A 319 25.49 32.20 21.36
N ALA A 320 26.15 33.02 20.54
CA ALA A 320 26.72 34.29 21.00
C ALA A 320 25.65 35.35 21.31
N ASP A 321 24.49 35.26 20.65
CA ASP A 321 23.33 36.13 20.88
C ASP A 321 22.11 35.30 21.29
N ARG A 322 21.71 35.46 22.55
CA ARG A 322 20.57 34.74 23.13
C ARG A 322 19.24 35.19 22.55
N ALA A 323 19.08 36.48 22.26
CA ALA A 323 17.84 37.02 21.72
C ALA A 323 17.62 36.53 20.28
N ALA A 324 18.69 36.43 19.49
CA ALA A 324 18.64 35.84 18.15
C ALA A 324 18.23 34.36 18.20
N PHE A 325 18.76 33.58 19.15
CA PHE A 325 18.36 32.18 19.34
C PHE A 325 16.89 32.02 19.76
N ASP A 326 16.40 32.85 20.68
CA ASP A 326 14.99 32.83 21.09
C ASP A 326 14.04 33.21 19.95
N HIS A 327 14.45 34.13 19.08
CA HIS A 327 13.71 34.46 17.86
C HIS A 327 13.69 33.30 16.87
N PHE A 328 14.86 32.68 16.62
CA PHE A 328 14.98 31.49 15.79
C PHE A 328 14.03 30.37 16.26
N ARG A 329 14.06 30.06 17.56
CA ARG A 329 13.23 29.02 18.16
C ARG A 329 11.73 29.27 17.94
N LYS A 330 11.23 30.47 18.26
CA LYS A 330 9.82 30.83 18.07
C LYS A 330 9.39 30.75 16.60
N THR A 331 10.26 31.15 15.69
CA THR A 331 9.96 31.11 14.24
C THR A 331 9.86 29.68 13.74
N VAL A 332 10.78 28.80 14.14
CA VAL A 332 10.71 27.37 13.79
C VAL A 332 9.50 26.68 14.42
N GLU A 333 9.21 26.93 15.70
CA GLU A 333 8.04 26.37 16.40
C GLU A 333 6.70 26.75 15.73
N SER A 334 6.61 27.95 15.15
CA SER A 334 5.37 28.46 14.52
C SER A 334 5.26 28.20 13.01
N ALA A 335 6.38 28.27 12.28
CA ALA A 335 6.39 28.18 10.81
C ALA A 335 6.91 26.83 10.28
N GLY A 336 7.48 25.97 11.14
CA GLY A 336 8.05 24.67 10.77
C GLY A 336 9.37 24.73 9.98
N SER A 337 9.79 25.91 9.53
CA SER A 337 11.05 26.10 8.83
C SER A 337 11.55 27.54 8.90
N ILE A 338 12.86 27.71 8.72
CA ILE A 338 13.53 29.00 8.63
C ILE A 338 14.74 28.88 7.71
N ARG A 339 15.06 29.92 6.94
CA ARG A 339 16.16 29.86 5.96
C ARG A 339 17.06 31.09 6.04
N ASN A 340 18.36 30.85 5.92
CA ASN A 340 19.41 31.86 5.78
C ASN A 340 19.35 32.97 6.84
N VAL A 341 19.14 32.62 8.11
CA VAL A 341 19.16 33.59 9.20
C VAL A 341 20.59 33.81 9.66
N ASP A 342 21.03 35.07 9.65
CA ASP A 342 22.30 35.48 10.22
C ASP A 342 22.33 35.22 11.72
N MET A 343 23.23 34.35 12.15
CA MET A 343 23.47 34.04 13.56
C MET A 343 24.96 34.05 13.85
N LYS A 344 25.29 34.32 15.10
CA LYS A 344 26.67 34.26 15.60
C LYS A 344 26.81 33.11 16.56
N LEU A 345 27.74 32.21 16.26
CA LEU A 345 28.11 31.11 17.13
C LEU A 345 29.43 31.42 17.84
N ARG A 346 29.65 30.77 18.97
CA ARG A 346 30.91 30.79 19.69
C ARG A 346 31.54 29.41 19.63
N THR A 347 32.78 29.33 19.17
CA THR A 347 33.55 28.08 19.18
C THR A 347 34.04 27.76 20.58
N LYS A 348 34.50 26.53 20.79
CA LYS A 348 35.11 26.10 22.07
C LYS A 348 36.34 26.93 22.46
N SER A 349 37.09 27.46 21.48
CA SER A 349 38.21 28.38 21.71
C SER A 349 37.78 29.79 22.14
N GLY A 350 36.50 30.12 21.99
CA GLY A 350 35.92 31.43 22.32
C GLY A 350 35.78 32.38 21.13
N ASP A 351 36.28 31.99 19.95
CA ASP A 351 36.14 32.74 18.70
C ASP A 351 34.67 32.82 18.26
N THR A 352 34.34 33.84 17.47
CA THR A 352 32.99 34.02 16.93
C THR A 352 32.94 33.58 15.48
N LEU A 353 32.01 32.70 15.16
CA LEU A 353 31.68 32.30 13.80
C LEU A 353 30.43 33.03 13.35
N ASP A 354 30.51 33.72 12.21
CA ASP A 354 29.33 34.25 11.53
C ASP A 354 28.74 33.15 10.65
N CYS A 355 27.47 32.78 10.89
CA CYS A 355 26.81 31.69 10.18
C CYS A 355 25.47 32.12 9.59
N LEU A 356 25.14 31.60 8.41
CA LEU A 356 23.77 31.52 7.93
C LEU A 356 23.17 30.19 8.39
N VAL A 357 22.10 30.27 9.19
CA VAL A 357 21.41 29.10 9.73
C VAL A 357 20.10 28.89 8.97
N SER A 358 19.92 27.67 8.48
CA SER A 358 18.65 27.20 7.93
C SER A 358 18.20 25.98 8.73
N ALA A 359 16.92 25.88 9.03
CA ALA A 359 16.38 24.75 9.77
C ALA A 359 14.98 24.37 9.30
N GLU A 360 14.65 23.08 9.39
CA GLU A 360 13.37 22.53 8.97
C GLU A 360 12.95 21.38 9.89
N THR A 361 11.65 21.34 10.24
CA THR A 361 11.10 20.26 11.06
C THR A 361 11.01 18.97 10.25
N VAL A 362 11.55 17.88 10.80
CA VAL A 362 11.56 16.55 10.19
C VAL A 362 11.06 15.50 11.19
N THR A 363 10.45 14.42 10.70
CA THR A 363 10.02 13.31 11.56
C THR A 363 11.04 12.18 11.48
N ILE A 364 11.69 11.86 12.60
CA ILE A 364 12.69 10.79 12.70
C ILE A 364 12.25 9.83 13.81
N HIS A 365 12.07 8.53 13.49
CA HIS A 365 11.57 7.51 14.43
C HIS A 365 10.29 7.96 15.18
N GLU A 366 9.32 8.52 14.44
CA GLU A 366 8.05 9.05 14.97
C GLU A 366 8.19 10.23 15.96
N ARG A 367 9.38 10.84 16.06
CA ARG A 367 9.63 12.05 16.85
C ARG A 367 9.79 13.26 15.94
N CYS A 368 9.18 14.37 16.32
CA CYS A 368 9.40 15.67 15.68
C CYS A 368 10.78 16.19 16.07
N CYS A 369 11.66 16.26 15.09
CA CYS A 369 13.02 16.77 15.21
C CYS A 369 13.19 18.02 14.37
N LEU A 370 14.24 18.78 14.65
CA LEU A 370 14.68 19.91 13.88
C LEU A 370 16.02 19.58 13.23
N LEU A 371 16.09 19.63 11.91
CA LEU A 371 17.33 19.52 11.16
C LEU A 371 17.86 20.92 10.86
N CYS A 372 19.04 21.24 11.36
CA CYS A 372 19.71 22.52 11.15
C CYS A 372 20.94 22.33 10.25
N VAL A 373 21.15 23.29 9.34
CA VAL A 373 22.36 23.42 8.53
C VAL A 373 22.95 24.79 8.80
N LEU A 374 24.25 24.84 9.06
CA LEU A 374 24.98 26.07 9.31
C LEU A 374 26.00 26.27 8.21
N GLN A 375 25.97 27.44 7.58
CA GLN A 375 26.96 27.85 6.59
C GLN A 375 27.84 28.94 7.20
N ASP A 376 29.14 28.65 7.32
CA ASP A 376 30.12 29.65 7.73
C ASP A 376 30.26 30.73 6.65
N ILE A 377 30.08 31.99 7.05
CA ILE A 377 30.22 33.18 6.22
C ILE A 377 31.23 34.17 6.83
N THR A 378 32.06 33.72 7.77
CA THR A 378 33.03 34.55 8.50
C THR A 378 34.04 35.19 7.56
N GLU A 379 34.68 34.42 6.68
CA GLU A 379 35.60 34.96 5.67
C GLU A 379 34.91 35.94 4.72
N ARG A 380 33.67 35.64 4.32
CA ARG A 380 32.90 36.50 3.43
C ARG A 380 32.64 37.86 4.08
N LYS A 381 32.11 37.86 5.31
CA LYS A 381 31.86 39.10 6.08
C LYS A 381 33.14 39.85 6.42
N ARG A 382 34.24 39.16 6.68
CA ARG A 382 35.55 39.78 6.89
C ARG A 382 36.04 40.49 5.63
N THR A 383 35.98 39.82 4.47
CA THR A 383 36.38 40.41 3.19
C THR A 383 35.50 41.61 2.83
N GLU A 384 34.18 41.50 3.02
CA GLU A 384 33.25 42.62 2.84
C GLU A 384 33.61 43.80 3.77
N SER A 385 33.92 43.53 5.04
CA SER A 385 34.30 44.57 6.00
C SER A 385 35.65 45.21 5.68
N GLU A 386 36.65 44.42 5.27
CA GLU A 386 37.97 44.91 4.83
C GLU A 386 37.86 45.77 3.57
N LEU A 387 37.00 45.39 2.61
CA LEU A 387 36.69 46.20 1.44
C LEU A 387 36.03 47.53 1.84
N ILE A 388 35.04 47.49 2.74
CA ILE A 388 34.39 48.71 3.25
C ILE A 388 35.41 49.61 3.94
N ALA A 389 36.26 49.07 4.82
CA ALA A 389 37.28 49.83 5.53
C ALA A 389 38.36 50.40 4.59
N ALA A 390 38.77 49.66 3.56
CA ALA A 390 39.71 50.14 2.55
C ALA A 390 39.10 51.28 1.73
N ILE A 391 37.82 51.16 1.34
CA ILE A 391 37.07 52.24 0.69
C ILE A 391 37.02 53.47 1.60
N GLU A 392 36.68 53.31 2.88
CA GLU A 392 36.61 54.41 3.85
C GLU A 392 37.97 55.10 4.05
N THR A 393 39.06 54.33 4.08
CA THR A 393 40.43 54.85 4.20
C THR A 393 40.80 55.69 2.98
N VAL A 394 40.52 55.19 1.77
CA VAL A 394 40.72 55.93 0.52
C VAL A 394 39.83 57.18 0.45
N MET A 395 38.64 57.17 1.07
CA MET A 395 37.77 58.35 1.17
C MET A 395 38.30 59.44 2.12
N GLN A 396 39.15 59.10 3.11
CA GLN A 396 39.69 60.08 4.06
C GLN A 396 40.90 60.85 3.51
N ASP A 397 41.70 60.25 2.62
CA ASP A 397 42.83 60.90 1.94
C ASP A 397 42.34 61.84 0.81
N THR A 398 42.01 63.07 1.21
CA THR A 398 41.34 64.05 0.36
C THR A 398 42.29 64.66 -0.68
N SER A 399 42.24 64.20 -1.94
CA SER A 399 42.49 65.08 -3.11
C SER A 399 42.00 64.58 -4.48
N TRP A 400 41.36 63.42 -4.61
CA TRP A 400 41.03 62.94 -5.96
C TRP A 400 39.84 62.00 -6.05
N PHE A 401 38.61 62.52 -6.09
CA PHE A 401 37.49 61.92 -6.85
C PHE A 401 36.42 62.98 -7.18
N SER A 402 35.75 62.83 -8.33
CA SER A 402 34.64 63.69 -8.73
C SER A 402 33.43 63.48 -7.81
N ARG A 403 32.61 64.54 -7.63
CA ARG A 403 31.39 64.56 -6.78
C ARG A 403 30.48 63.33 -6.98
N THR A 404 30.47 62.76 -8.19
CA THR A 404 29.69 61.60 -8.60
C THR A 404 30.14 60.27 -7.97
N VAL A 405 31.43 60.09 -7.69
CA VAL A 405 31.96 58.86 -7.06
C VAL A 405 31.68 58.87 -5.55
N ILE A 406 31.75 60.05 -4.94
CA ILE A 406 31.39 60.25 -3.52
C ILE A 406 29.89 59.99 -3.31
N GLU A 407 29.03 60.42 -4.22
CA GLU A 407 27.58 60.16 -4.18
C GLU A 407 27.26 58.65 -4.31
N LYS A 408 27.88 57.94 -5.28
CA LYS A 408 27.70 56.49 -5.42
C LYS A 408 28.23 55.65 -4.26
N LEU A 409 29.29 56.11 -3.58
CA LEU A 409 29.86 55.42 -2.42
C LEU A 409 29.06 55.70 -1.14
N ALA A 410 28.45 56.89 -1.01
CA ALA A 410 27.52 57.20 0.09
C ALA A 410 26.26 56.31 0.05
N GLU A 411 25.78 55.93 -1.14
CA GLU A 411 24.68 54.97 -1.33
C GLU A 411 25.01 53.54 -0.85
N ILE A 412 26.30 53.14 -0.87
CA ILE A 412 26.73 51.82 -0.37
C ILE A 412 26.85 51.83 1.16
N ARG A 413 27.20 52.99 1.75
CA ARG A 413 27.43 53.17 3.20
C ARG A 413 26.14 53.27 4.01
N HIS A 414 25.05 53.71 3.39
CA HIS A 414 23.69 53.57 3.91
C HIS A 414 22.90 52.65 2.99
N PRO A 415 22.90 51.32 3.20
CA PRO A 415 21.87 50.51 2.57
C PRO A 415 20.55 51.08 3.10
N ALA A 416 19.73 51.65 2.22
CA ALA A 416 18.40 52.10 2.58
C ALA A 416 17.77 50.97 3.40
N ARG A 417 17.40 51.27 4.66
CA ARG A 417 16.58 50.37 5.47
C ARG A 417 15.43 49.91 4.57
N ALA A 418 15.41 48.62 4.27
CA ALA A 418 14.52 48.01 3.30
C ALA A 418 13.08 47.86 3.83
N ASP A 419 12.55 48.90 4.48
CA ASP A 419 11.22 48.87 5.10
C ASP A 419 10.37 50.14 4.88
N GLU A 420 10.69 50.99 3.90
CA GLU A 420 9.71 51.98 3.42
C GLU A 420 9.50 51.92 1.89
N PRO A 421 8.28 51.59 1.40
CA PRO A 421 7.94 51.47 -0.02
C PRO A 421 8.08 52.75 -0.87
N SER A 422 8.56 53.87 -0.29
CA SER A 422 8.45 55.22 -0.87
C SER A 422 9.74 55.74 -1.51
N ALA A 423 10.93 55.23 -1.13
CA ALA A 423 12.20 55.88 -1.46
C ALA A 423 12.69 55.69 -2.91
N VAL A 424 12.39 54.57 -3.58
CA VAL A 424 12.95 54.28 -4.93
C VAL A 424 12.18 54.96 -6.07
N LEU A 425 11.00 55.52 -5.79
CA LEU A 425 10.25 56.35 -6.75
C LEU A 425 10.83 57.77 -6.89
N ALA A 426 11.73 58.19 -5.99
CA ALA A 426 12.25 59.56 -5.93
C ALA A 426 13.34 59.87 -6.98
N ASP A 427 14.03 58.86 -7.52
CA ASP A 427 15.16 59.05 -8.45
C ASP A 427 14.78 58.96 -9.94
N LEU A 428 13.54 58.56 -10.24
CA LEU A 428 13.00 58.60 -11.59
C LEU A 428 12.39 59.98 -11.83
N SER A 429 12.85 60.66 -12.87
CA SER A 429 12.19 61.87 -13.35
C SER A 429 10.74 61.55 -13.75
N PRO A 430 9.84 62.55 -13.74
CA PRO A 430 8.44 62.34 -14.15
C PRO A 430 8.31 61.67 -15.52
N ARG A 431 9.27 61.95 -16.43
CA ARG A 431 9.28 61.38 -17.78
C ARG A 431 9.74 59.93 -17.81
N GLU A 432 10.67 59.54 -16.95
CA GLU A 432 11.09 58.15 -16.77
C GLU A 432 9.99 57.30 -16.12
N LEU A 433 9.22 57.89 -15.19
CA LEU A 433 8.04 57.23 -14.61
C LEU A 433 6.92 56.98 -15.63
N GLU A 434 6.65 57.95 -16.50
CA GLU A 434 5.69 57.78 -17.60
C GLU A 434 6.12 56.66 -18.55
N VAL A 435 7.40 56.61 -18.90
CA VAL A 435 7.96 55.55 -19.75
C VAL A 435 7.85 54.19 -19.04
N LEU A 436 8.18 54.11 -17.75
CA LEU A 436 8.06 52.86 -16.97
C LEU A 436 6.60 52.38 -16.85
N SER A 437 5.64 53.30 -16.65
CA SER A 437 4.22 52.97 -16.61
C SER A 437 3.73 52.38 -17.93
N LEU A 438 4.12 52.97 -19.07
CA LEU A 438 3.78 52.44 -20.39
C LEU A 438 4.48 51.09 -20.69
N ILE A 439 5.69 50.86 -20.16
CA ILE A 439 6.35 49.54 -20.21
C ILE A 439 5.51 48.49 -19.46
N CYS A 440 5.00 48.82 -18.26
CA CYS A 440 4.16 47.91 -17.47
C CYS A 440 2.81 47.62 -18.15
N GLN A 441 2.29 48.56 -18.94
CA GLN A 441 1.09 48.38 -19.77
C GLN A 441 1.34 47.55 -21.04
N GLY A 442 2.56 47.04 -21.24
CA GLY A 442 2.92 46.20 -22.37
C GLY A 442 3.10 46.96 -23.69
N CYS A 443 3.17 48.28 -23.69
CA CYS A 443 3.53 49.05 -24.88
C CYS A 443 4.96 48.74 -25.28
N ASP A 444 5.27 48.73 -26.58
CA ASP A 444 6.65 48.67 -27.09
C ASP A 444 7.23 50.09 -27.29
N ASP A 445 8.51 50.20 -27.61
CA ASP A 445 9.18 51.50 -27.75
C ASP A 445 8.57 52.37 -28.86
N ALA A 446 7.95 51.76 -29.88
CA ALA A 446 7.27 52.46 -30.96
C ALA A 446 5.95 53.07 -30.49
N LYS A 447 5.15 52.29 -29.75
CA LYS A 447 3.90 52.73 -29.14
C LYS A 447 4.14 53.79 -28.07
N ILE A 448 5.21 53.65 -27.28
CA ILE A 448 5.63 54.66 -26.29
C ILE A 448 6.04 55.96 -26.99
N ALA A 449 6.79 55.88 -28.10
CA ALA A 449 7.20 57.05 -28.89
C ALA A 449 5.99 57.80 -29.45
N GLU A 450 5.00 57.08 -29.97
CA GLU A 450 3.73 57.63 -30.45
C GLU A 450 2.92 58.28 -29.30
N THR A 451 2.76 57.57 -28.19
CA THR A 451 1.96 58.01 -27.02
C THR A 451 2.56 59.24 -26.35
N LEU A 452 3.89 59.35 -26.31
CA LEU A 452 4.59 60.45 -25.65
C LEU A 452 5.02 61.56 -26.63
N HIS A 453 4.72 61.42 -27.94
CA HIS A 453 5.18 62.31 -29.01
C HIS A 453 6.71 62.52 -29.01
N LEU A 454 7.47 61.44 -28.84
CA LEU A 454 8.94 61.44 -28.83
C LEU A 454 9.51 60.64 -29.99
N SER A 455 10.78 60.88 -30.34
CA SER A 455 11.48 60.00 -31.28
C SER A 455 11.74 58.63 -30.64
N ARG A 456 11.79 57.56 -31.44
CA ARG A 456 12.12 56.21 -30.96
C ARG A 456 13.50 56.13 -30.26
N ASN A 457 14.47 56.93 -30.71
CA ASN A 457 15.78 57.00 -30.05
C ASN A 457 15.69 57.66 -28.67
N THR A 458 14.85 58.70 -28.53
CA THR A 458 14.62 59.35 -27.25
C THR A 458 13.96 58.39 -26.26
N VAL A 459 12.99 57.57 -26.70
CA VAL A 459 12.38 56.53 -25.87
C VAL A 459 13.40 55.48 -25.43
N ARG A 460 14.23 54.98 -26.35
CA ARG A 460 15.31 54.03 -26.00
C ARG A 460 16.27 54.59 -24.95
N ASN A 461 16.63 55.87 -25.05
CA ASN A 461 17.47 56.52 -24.06
C ASN A 461 16.78 56.58 -22.68
N TYR A 462 15.47 56.89 -22.63
CA TYR A 462 14.71 56.84 -21.39
C TYR A 462 14.59 55.42 -20.83
N VAL A 463 14.36 54.40 -21.67
CA VAL A 463 14.32 52.99 -21.24
C VAL A 463 15.66 52.56 -20.65
N ALA A 464 16.78 52.92 -21.29
CA ALA A 464 18.12 52.63 -20.78
C ALA A 464 18.41 53.34 -19.46
N ALA A 465 18.01 54.62 -19.34
CA ALA A 465 18.15 55.38 -18.10
C ALA A 465 17.32 54.77 -16.96
N VAL A 466 16.07 54.39 -17.23
CA VAL A 466 15.19 53.69 -16.28
C VAL A 466 15.86 52.39 -15.83
N TYR A 467 16.34 51.56 -16.75
CA TYR A 467 16.98 50.28 -16.44
C TYR A 467 18.22 50.46 -15.57
N SER A 468 19.06 51.43 -15.92
CA SER A 468 20.26 51.77 -15.14
C SER A 468 19.91 52.26 -13.73
N LYS A 469 18.83 53.03 -13.56
CA LYS A 469 18.42 53.59 -12.26
C LYS A 469 17.76 52.56 -11.35
N ILE A 470 16.98 51.62 -11.92
CA ILE A 470 16.29 50.58 -11.15
C ILE A 470 17.11 49.28 -11.02
N GLY A 471 18.32 49.25 -11.58
CA GLY A 471 19.25 48.13 -11.45
C GLY A 471 18.84 46.87 -12.23
N VAL A 472 18.12 47.02 -13.34
CA VAL A 472 17.69 45.89 -14.19
C VAL A 472 18.27 46.01 -15.60
N ASN A 473 18.35 44.89 -16.31
CA ASN A 473 18.97 44.83 -17.64
C ASN A 473 18.02 44.37 -18.75
N ARG A 474 16.76 44.06 -18.42
CA ARG A 474 15.76 43.54 -19.37
C ARG A 474 14.35 43.99 -19.03
N ARG A 475 13.51 44.14 -20.06
CA ARG A 475 12.14 44.65 -19.94
C ARG A 475 11.27 43.88 -18.96
N SER A 476 11.32 42.55 -18.98
CA SER A 476 10.52 41.74 -18.05
C SER A 476 10.98 41.88 -16.60
N ALA A 477 12.27 42.16 -16.35
CA ALA A 477 12.75 42.45 -15.00
C ALA A 477 12.28 43.83 -14.51
N ALA A 478 12.22 44.82 -15.40
CA ALA A 478 11.64 46.14 -15.10
C ALA A 478 10.14 46.05 -14.75
N ILE A 479 9.38 45.18 -15.45
CA ILE A 479 7.96 44.95 -15.18
C ILE A 479 7.75 44.30 -13.81
N ILE A 480 8.51 43.23 -13.49
CA ILE A 480 8.44 42.57 -12.18
C ILE A 480 8.82 43.55 -11.07
N TRP A 481 9.91 44.29 -11.26
CA TRP A 481 10.38 45.29 -10.32
C TRP A 481 9.33 46.38 -10.00
N ALA A 482 8.59 46.82 -11.02
CA ALA A 482 7.53 47.83 -10.88
C ALA A 482 6.26 47.25 -10.24
N ARG A 483 5.94 45.98 -10.51
CA ARG A 483 4.78 45.28 -9.95
C ARG A 483 4.95 44.99 -8.46
N ASP A 484 6.14 44.55 -8.04
CA ASP A 484 6.48 44.33 -6.63
C ASP A 484 6.41 45.61 -5.79
N ARG A 485 6.40 46.78 -6.45
CA ARG A 485 6.33 48.12 -5.83
C ARG A 485 5.01 48.84 -6.05
N GLY A 486 3.99 48.17 -6.60
CA GLY A 486 2.64 48.72 -6.76
C GLY A 486 2.50 49.86 -7.79
N ILE A 487 3.47 50.03 -8.69
CA ILE A 487 3.49 51.12 -9.70
C ILE A 487 2.35 50.96 -10.74
N GLU A 488 1.76 49.77 -10.85
CA GLU A 488 0.58 49.49 -11.70
C GLU A 488 -0.66 50.35 -11.37
N ARG A 489 -0.75 50.94 -10.17
CA ARG A 489 -1.89 51.78 -9.77
C ARG A 489 -1.80 53.24 -10.22
N TYR A 490 -0.68 53.69 -10.78
CA TYR A 490 -0.55 55.04 -11.33
C TYR A 490 -1.10 55.13 -12.75
N SER A 491 -2.42 54.96 -12.86
CA SER A 491 -3.18 55.12 -14.10
C SER A 491 -4.24 56.22 -13.92
N GLN A 492 -4.07 57.28 -14.71
CA GLN A 492 -5.05 58.30 -15.13
C GLN A 492 -5.46 59.49 -14.24
N ALA A 493 -5.25 59.55 -12.92
CA ALA A 493 -5.75 60.69 -12.12
C ALA A 493 -4.70 61.68 -11.56
N ASP A 494 -3.51 61.22 -11.16
CA ASP A 494 -2.60 62.03 -10.32
C ASP A 494 -1.52 62.84 -11.06
N THR A 495 -1.14 62.44 -12.30
CA THR A 495 -0.11 63.14 -13.07
C THR A 495 -0.53 64.57 -13.46
N LEU A 496 -1.84 64.82 -13.58
CA LEU A 496 -2.39 66.14 -13.92
C LEU A 496 -2.44 67.12 -12.72
N GLN A 497 -2.47 66.64 -11.47
CA GLN A 497 -2.55 67.52 -10.30
C GLN A 497 -1.19 68.09 -9.89
N ARG A 498 -0.09 67.35 -10.07
CA ARG A 498 1.26 67.84 -9.70
C ARG A 498 1.82 68.88 -10.67
N LEU A 499 1.38 68.92 -11.92
CA LEU A 499 1.77 69.95 -12.89
C LEU A 499 1.09 71.33 -12.68
N ARG A 500 0.06 71.42 -11.82
CA ARG A 500 -0.67 72.67 -11.55
C ARG A 500 -0.17 73.48 -10.34
N ARG A 501 0.74 72.95 -9.52
CA ARG A 501 1.28 73.71 -8.37
C ARG A 501 2.57 74.44 -8.74
N LYS A 502 2.43 75.63 -9.33
CA LYS A 502 3.47 76.68 -9.27
C LYS A 502 3.70 77.09 -7.81
N PRO A 503 4.92 77.51 -7.41
CA PRO A 503 5.17 78.02 -6.06
C PRO A 503 4.48 79.38 -5.90
N ARG A 504 3.60 79.52 -4.89
CA ARG A 504 3.21 80.84 -4.37
C ARG A 504 4.40 81.37 -3.56
N GLY A 505 4.87 82.57 -3.91
CA GLY A 505 5.97 83.25 -3.24
C GLY A 505 5.64 83.62 -1.78
N PRO A 506 6.67 84.02 -1.01
CA PRO A 506 6.50 84.40 0.38
C PRO A 506 5.92 85.82 0.48
N GLY A 507 4.87 86.01 1.29
CA GLY A 507 4.41 87.33 1.72
C GLY A 507 2.89 87.53 1.65
N GLN A 508 2.22 87.43 2.78
CA GLN A 508 1.62 88.56 3.52
C GLN A 508 0.68 88.03 4.61
N THR A 509 0.96 88.54 5.83
CA THR A 509 0.21 88.52 7.10
C THR A 509 -0.09 87.19 7.74
#